data_AF-A0A0C2CGG9-F1
#
_entry.id   AF-A0A0C2CGG9-F1
#
_cell.length_a   1.000
_cell.length_b   1.000
_cell.length_c   1.000
_cell.angle_alpha   90.00
_cell.angle_beta   90.00
_cell.angle_gamma   90.00
#
_symmetry.space_group_name_H-M   'P 1'
#
loop_
_entity.id
_entity.type
_entity.pdbx_description
1 polymer ?
#
loop_
_entity_poly.entity_id
_entity_poly.type
_entity_poly.pdbx_seq_one_letter_code
_entity_poly.pdbx_strand_id
1 'polypeptide(L)'
;TYLKDAIKANSFLGQPLVIHSSLLENEKAAKHDWSKYAHVVEGEVKMGGQEHFYLETQQCVVIPHEDDELEILISAQGTNDAQMETAKCLGIPAHKIVVKVKRIGGGFGGKESTAALISVPAAIAARKLRRPIRITLERFDDMAITGTRHPFRFIYK
;
A
#
# COMPACT_ATOMS: atom_id res chain seq x y z
N THR A 1 4.69 -21.20 7.07
CA THR A 1 4.40 -19.75 7.17
C THR A 1 4.46 -19.24 5.76
N TYR A 2 3.54 -18.36 5.37
CA TYR A 2 3.42 -17.87 3.99
C TYR A 2 4.75 -17.43 3.36
N LEU A 3 5.69 -16.84 4.11
CA LEU A 3 7.05 -16.53 3.60
C LEU A 3 7.86 -17.77 3.20
N LYS A 4 7.84 -18.84 4.00
CA LYS A 4 8.52 -20.11 3.67
C LYS A 4 7.86 -20.78 2.46
N ASP A 5 6.54 -20.68 2.39
CA ASP A 5 5.75 -21.27 1.31
C ASP A 5 6.03 -20.53 -0.02
N ALA A 6 6.11 -19.19 -0.01
CA ALA A 6 6.52 -18.38 -1.14
C ALA A 6 7.96 -18.66 -1.60
N ILE A 7 8.91 -18.79 -0.68
CA ILE A 7 10.30 -19.17 -1.00
C ILE A 7 10.35 -20.56 -1.64
N LYS A 8 9.62 -21.54 -1.09
CA LYS A 8 9.56 -22.90 -1.65
C LYS A 8 8.94 -22.91 -3.05
N ALA A 9 7.98 -22.03 -3.31
CA ALA A 9 7.33 -21.88 -4.61
C ALA A 9 8.07 -20.95 -5.58
N ASN A 10 9.22 -20.38 -5.18
CA ASN A 10 9.95 -19.37 -5.95
C ASN A 10 9.07 -18.18 -6.38
N SER A 11 8.15 -17.77 -5.51
CA SER A 11 7.17 -16.70 -5.76
C SER A 11 7.66 -15.39 -5.15
N PHE A 12 8.21 -14.53 -6.00
CA PHE A 12 8.79 -13.24 -5.61
C PHE A 12 8.19 -12.10 -6.46
N LEU A 13 8.09 -10.91 -5.86
CA LEU A 13 7.77 -9.68 -6.58
C LEU A 13 9.07 -9.12 -7.19
N GLY A 14 9.26 -9.37 -8.49
CA GLY A 14 10.47 -8.95 -9.21
C GLY A 14 11.69 -9.82 -8.90
N GLN A 15 12.88 -9.29 -9.22
CA GLN A 15 14.14 -9.98 -8.91
C GLN A 15 14.46 -9.85 -7.41
N PRO A 16 14.89 -10.93 -6.73
CA PRO A 16 15.25 -10.86 -5.31
C PRO A 16 16.40 -9.89 -5.06
N LEU A 17 16.13 -8.81 -4.33
CA LEU A 17 17.15 -7.91 -3.85
C LEU A 17 17.86 -8.54 -2.66
N VAL A 18 19.16 -8.83 -2.79
CA VAL A 18 19.98 -9.33 -1.69
C VAL A 18 20.63 -8.15 -1.00
N ILE A 19 20.14 -7.77 0.18
CA ILE A 19 20.79 -6.78 1.04
C ILE A 19 21.62 -7.54 2.08
N HIS A 20 22.94 -7.59 1.88
CA HIS A 20 23.89 -8.18 2.81
C HIS A 20 24.65 -7.07 3.55
N SER A 21 24.90 -7.23 4.86
CA SER A 21 25.73 -6.27 5.64
C SER A 21 27.16 -6.15 5.13
N SER A 22 27.62 -7.14 4.34
CA SER A 22 28.89 -7.14 3.61
C SER A 22 28.72 -7.15 2.09
N LEU A 23 27.66 -6.51 1.60
CA LEU A 23 27.57 -6.12 0.19
C LEU A 23 28.78 -5.26 -0.16
N LEU A 24 29.60 -5.76 -1.09
CA LEU A 24 30.67 -4.99 -1.70
C LEU A 24 30.06 -4.03 -2.74
N GLU A 25 30.82 -3.03 -3.16
CA GLU A 25 30.41 -2.05 -4.19
C GLU A 25 29.97 -2.69 -5.53
N ASN A 26 30.36 -3.94 -5.78
CA ASN A 26 29.99 -4.72 -6.97
C ASN A 26 28.74 -5.60 -6.78
N GLU A 27 27.92 -5.32 -5.76
CA GLU A 27 26.70 -6.05 -5.40
C GLU A 27 26.92 -7.54 -5.05
N LYS A 28 28.17 -7.95 -4.82
CA LYS A 28 28.48 -9.30 -4.35
C LYS A 28 28.60 -9.31 -2.84
N ALA A 29 27.94 -10.28 -2.21
CA ALA A 29 28.15 -10.57 -0.79
C ALA A 29 29.60 -11.04 -0.56
N ALA A 30 30.31 -10.44 0.39
CA ALA A 30 31.65 -10.88 0.77
C ALA A 30 31.60 -12.31 1.33
N LYS A 31 32.48 -13.17 0.82
CA LYS A 31 32.68 -14.52 1.39
C LYS A 31 33.56 -14.40 2.63
N HIS A 32 32.98 -14.65 3.80
CA HIS A 32 33.74 -14.70 5.04
C HIS A 32 34.13 -16.14 5.37
N ASP A 33 35.40 -16.34 5.73
CA ASP A 33 35.87 -17.59 6.32
C ASP A 33 35.64 -17.56 7.83
N TRP A 34 34.52 -18.16 8.24
CA TRP A 34 34.06 -18.15 9.63
C TRP A 34 34.93 -19.00 10.57
N SER A 35 35.75 -19.91 10.02
CA SER A 35 36.62 -20.79 10.83
C SER A 35 37.72 -20.03 11.59
N LYS A 36 37.99 -18.80 11.19
CA LYS A 36 39.00 -17.91 11.81
C LYS A 36 38.54 -17.27 13.11
N TYR A 37 37.27 -17.37 13.46
CA TYR A 37 36.70 -16.74 14.64
C TYR A 37 36.48 -17.78 15.74
N ALA A 38 36.79 -17.41 16.99
CA ALA A 38 36.59 -18.28 18.15
C ALA A 38 35.10 -18.61 18.39
N HIS A 39 34.20 -17.70 18.00
CA HIS A 39 32.76 -17.84 18.14
C HIS A 39 32.05 -17.31 16.89
N VAL A 40 31.01 -18.03 16.47
CA VAL A 40 30.10 -17.68 15.38
C VAL A 40 28.68 -17.91 15.88
N VAL A 41 27.78 -16.96 15.65
CA VAL A 41 26.40 -17.01 16.15
C VAL A 41 25.45 -17.00 14.97
N GLU A 42 24.64 -18.05 14.85
CA GLU A 42 23.66 -18.21 13.79
C GLU A 42 22.26 -18.21 14.38
N GLY A 43 21.30 -17.65 13.64
CA GLY A 43 19.91 -17.68 14.09
C GLY A 43 18.90 -17.14 13.09
N GLU A 44 17.64 -17.20 13.52
CA GLU A 44 16.50 -16.67 12.78
C GLU A 44 15.67 -15.76 13.70
N VAL A 45 15.29 -14.59 13.20
CA VAL A 45 14.32 -13.70 13.85
C VAL A 45 13.09 -13.54 12.95
N LYS A 46 11.90 -13.63 13.54
CA LYS A 46 10.64 -13.36 12.86
C LYS A 46 9.98 -12.13 13.46
N MET A 47 9.45 -11.28 12.58
CA MET A 47 8.68 -10.11 12.95
C MET A 47 7.31 -10.18 12.29
N GLY A 48 6.25 -10.04 13.08
CA GLY A 48 4.88 -10.03 12.59
C GLY A 48 4.55 -8.76 11.79
N GLY A 49 3.44 -8.80 11.06
CA GLY A 49 2.87 -7.60 10.47
C GLY A 49 2.23 -6.70 11.53
N GLN A 50 1.87 -5.48 11.13
CA GLN A 50 1.25 -4.51 12.02
C GLN A 50 0.19 -3.70 11.28
N GLU A 51 -1.01 -3.64 11.85
CA GLU A 51 -2.08 -2.78 11.35
C GLU A 51 -1.82 -1.31 11.69
N HIS A 52 -2.19 -0.42 10.79
CA HIS A 52 -2.05 1.03 10.96
C HIS A 52 -2.98 1.55 12.06
N PHE A 53 -4.22 1.04 12.07
CA PHE A 53 -5.25 1.34 13.06
C PHE A 53 -5.50 2.84 13.26
N TYR A 54 -5.44 3.62 12.17
CA TYR A 54 -5.89 5.01 12.17
C TYR A 54 -7.34 5.09 12.66
N LEU A 55 -7.68 6.10 13.47
CA LEU A 55 -9.00 6.16 14.11
C LEU A 55 -10.13 6.44 13.13
N GLU A 56 -9.86 7.23 12.10
CA GLU A 56 -10.77 7.42 10.97
C GLU A 56 -10.50 6.35 9.90
N THR A 57 -11.43 5.43 9.67
CA THR A 57 -11.31 4.41 8.59
C THR A 57 -11.19 5.05 7.20
N GLN A 58 -10.87 4.24 6.18
CA GLN A 58 -10.91 4.70 4.79
C GLN A 58 -12.31 5.25 4.45
N GLN A 59 -12.34 6.48 3.92
CA GLN A 59 -13.58 7.10 3.49
C GLN A 59 -13.39 8.11 2.36
N CYS A 60 -14.38 8.17 1.47
CA CYS A 60 -14.46 9.14 0.40
C CYS A 60 -15.91 9.54 0.11
N VAL A 61 -16.05 10.73 -0.47
CA VAL A 61 -17.29 11.21 -1.08
C VAL A 61 -16.94 11.66 -2.50
N VAL A 62 -17.63 11.11 -3.49
CA VAL A 62 -17.49 11.52 -4.88
C VAL A 62 -18.77 12.25 -5.30
N ILE A 63 -18.62 13.46 -5.82
CA ILE A 63 -19.68 14.37 -6.20
C ILE A 63 -19.57 14.57 -7.72
N PRO A 64 -20.55 14.10 -8.51
CA PRO A 64 -20.58 14.38 -9.94
C PRO A 64 -21.06 15.81 -10.22
N HIS A 65 -20.45 16.44 -11.22
CA HIS A 65 -20.78 17.78 -11.72
C HIS A 65 -21.29 17.71 -13.18
N GLU A 66 -21.20 18.81 -13.92
CA GLU A 66 -21.59 18.84 -15.33
C GLU A 66 -20.69 17.92 -16.18
N ASP A 67 -21.26 17.42 -17.28
CA ASP A 67 -20.64 16.42 -18.16
C ASP A 67 -20.15 15.16 -17.42
N ASP A 68 -18.83 15.02 -17.30
CA ASP A 68 -18.11 13.91 -16.68
C ASP A 68 -17.18 14.41 -15.57
N GLU A 69 -17.39 15.64 -15.09
CA GLU A 69 -16.58 16.21 -14.01
C GLU A 69 -16.90 15.59 -12.66
N LEU A 70 -15.87 15.37 -11.84
CA LEU A 70 -15.98 14.78 -10.52
C LEU A 70 -15.17 15.56 -9.49
N GLU A 71 -15.79 15.85 -8.35
CA GLU A 71 -15.09 16.27 -7.14
C GLU A 71 -15.01 15.09 -6.16
N ILE A 72 -13.81 14.81 -5.65
CA ILE A 72 -13.53 13.72 -4.71
C ILE A 72 -13.03 14.32 -3.40
N LEU A 73 -13.84 14.21 -2.35
CA LEU A 73 -13.44 14.50 -0.98
C LEU A 73 -12.97 13.20 -0.33
N ILE A 74 -11.71 13.11 0.05
CA ILE A 74 -11.14 11.83 0.51
C ILE A 74 -10.26 11.99 1.74
N SER A 75 -10.21 10.95 2.57
CA SER A 75 -9.18 10.80 3.59
C SER A 75 -7.99 10.03 3.00
N ALA A 76 -7.00 10.76 2.47
CA ALA A 76 -5.81 10.19 1.83
C ALA A 76 -4.55 11.03 2.13
N GLN A 77 -3.39 10.39 2.10
CA GLN A 77 -2.08 11.06 2.17
C GLN A 77 -1.58 11.50 0.78
N GLY A 78 -1.98 10.77 -0.29
CA GLY A 78 -1.68 11.10 -1.68
C GLY A 78 -2.95 11.34 -2.49
N THR A 79 -3.14 12.56 -3.01
CA THR A 79 -4.29 12.89 -3.88
C THR A 79 -4.09 12.48 -5.33
N ASN A 80 -2.84 12.44 -5.79
CA ASN A 80 -2.48 12.13 -7.17
C ASN A 80 -2.96 10.74 -7.57
N ASP A 81 -2.73 9.73 -6.74
CA ASP A 81 -3.12 8.35 -7.04
C ASP A 81 -4.64 8.22 -7.17
N ALA A 82 -5.40 8.86 -6.28
CA ALA A 82 -6.86 8.90 -6.37
C ALA A 82 -7.33 9.57 -7.66
N GLN A 83 -6.70 10.68 -8.08
CA GLN A 83 -7.06 11.39 -9.31
C GLN A 83 -6.75 10.55 -10.55
N MET A 84 -5.50 10.08 -10.65
CA MET A 84 -4.98 9.39 -11.83
C MET A 84 -5.63 8.03 -12.04
N GLU A 85 -5.78 7.23 -10.99
CA GLU A 85 -6.42 5.91 -11.12
C GLU A 85 -7.92 6.04 -11.41
N THR A 86 -8.59 7.06 -10.85
CA THR A 86 -10.00 7.33 -11.19
C THR A 86 -10.15 7.79 -12.64
N ALA A 87 -9.29 8.71 -13.11
CA ALA A 87 -9.28 9.18 -14.49
C ALA A 87 -9.07 8.02 -15.48
N LYS A 88 -8.07 7.18 -15.20
CA LYS A 88 -7.71 6.01 -15.98
C LYS A 88 -8.84 4.98 -16.02
N CYS A 89 -9.49 4.72 -14.88
CA CYS A 89 -10.59 3.76 -14.80
C CYS A 89 -11.84 4.24 -15.58
N LEU A 90 -12.18 5.52 -15.48
CA LEU A 90 -13.34 6.10 -16.15
C LEU A 90 -13.11 6.46 -17.63
N GLY A 91 -11.84 6.45 -18.07
CA GLY A 91 -11.46 6.86 -19.42
C GLY A 91 -11.68 8.35 -19.68
N ILE A 92 -11.51 9.21 -18.67
CA ILE A 92 -11.67 10.66 -18.79
C ILE A 92 -10.35 11.40 -18.49
N PRO A 93 -10.16 12.62 -19.01
CA PRO A 93 -8.98 13.41 -18.69
C PRO A 93 -8.87 13.75 -17.20
N ALA A 94 -7.67 13.69 -16.63
CA ALA A 94 -7.44 13.97 -15.21
C ALA A 94 -7.88 15.38 -14.76
N HIS A 95 -7.87 16.37 -15.67
CA HIS A 95 -8.33 17.73 -15.36
C HIS A 95 -9.83 17.83 -15.04
N LYS A 96 -10.63 16.83 -15.42
CA LYS A 96 -12.05 16.73 -15.06
C LYS A 96 -12.27 16.24 -13.62
N ILE A 97 -11.22 15.82 -12.93
CA ILE A 97 -11.30 15.25 -11.58
C ILE A 97 -10.52 16.14 -10.62
N VAL A 98 -11.20 16.68 -9.61
CA VAL A 98 -10.58 17.45 -8.53
C VAL A 98 -10.63 16.64 -7.24
N VAL A 99 -9.47 16.35 -6.66
CA VAL A 99 -9.36 15.63 -5.39
C VAL A 99 -9.00 16.61 -4.26
N LYS A 100 -9.79 16.63 -3.19
CA LYS A 100 -9.58 17.51 -2.03
C LYS A 100 -9.44 16.71 -0.75
N VAL A 101 -8.47 17.12 0.06
CA VAL A 101 -8.23 16.59 1.41
C VAL A 101 -8.15 17.79 2.34
N LYS A 102 -8.97 17.82 3.39
CA LYS A 102 -8.92 18.89 4.41
C LYS A 102 -8.06 18.50 5.61
N ARG A 103 -8.31 17.31 6.15
CA ARG A 103 -7.59 16.69 7.26
C ARG A 103 -7.82 15.17 7.21
N ILE A 104 -6.97 14.41 7.87
CA ILE A 104 -7.13 12.95 8.01
C ILE A 104 -7.02 12.56 9.50
N GLY A 105 -7.84 11.62 9.95
CA GLY A 105 -7.87 11.09 11.32
C GLY A 105 -6.85 9.95 11.53
N GLY A 106 -5.60 10.21 11.15
CA GLY A 106 -4.52 9.23 11.09
C GLY A 106 -4.39 8.56 9.72
N GLY A 107 -3.16 8.15 9.38
CA GLY A 107 -2.83 7.48 8.11
C GLY A 107 -1.67 6.50 8.27
N PHE A 108 -0.54 6.95 8.82
CA PHE A 108 0.63 6.11 9.14
C PHE A 108 1.18 5.28 7.97
N GLY A 109 1.00 5.76 6.73
CA GLY A 109 1.34 5.06 5.48
C GLY A 109 0.17 4.27 4.89
N GLY A 110 -0.80 3.85 5.72
CA GLY A 110 -1.95 3.07 5.29
C GLY A 110 -2.96 3.83 4.41
N LYS A 111 -2.77 5.14 4.23
CA LYS A 111 -3.57 6.03 3.37
C LYS A 111 -2.76 6.66 2.23
N GLU A 112 -1.56 6.17 1.97
CA GLU A 112 -0.69 6.67 0.90
C GLU A 112 -1.11 6.12 -0.46
N SER A 113 -1.05 4.79 -0.64
CA SER A 113 -1.32 4.13 -1.94
C SER A 113 -2.70 3.46 -2.04
N THR A 114 -3.50 3.52 -0.98
CA THR A 114 -4.78 2.81 -0.86
C THR A 114 -5.99 3.67 -1.26
N ALA A 115 -5.78 4.95 -1.58
CA ALA A 115 -6.86 5.89 -1.87
C ALA A 115 -7.75 5.44 -3.06
N ALA A 116 -7.12 4.83 -4.07
CA ALA A 116 -7.81 4.32 -5.25
C ALA A 116 -8.81 3.19 -4.94
N LEU A 117 -8.57 2.41 -3.86
CA LEU A 117 -9.44 1.28 -3.46
C LEU A 117 -10.87 1.73 -3.18
N ILE A 118 -11.05 2.96 -2.69
CA ILE A 118 -12.37 3.54 -2.39
C ILE A 118 -12.79 4.59 -3.41
N SER A 119 -11.87 5.39 -3.96
CA SER A 119 -12.24 6.49 -4.86
C SER A 119 -12.78 5.99 -6.20
N VAL A 120 -12.14 4.96 -6.78
CA VAL A 120 -12.51 4.40 -8.08
C VAL A 120 -13.92 3.79 -8.07
N PRO A 121 -14.27 2.85 -7.16
CA PRO A 121 -15.62 2.30 -7.12
C PRO A 121 -16.69 3.36 -6.81
N ALA A 122 -16.39 4.30 -5.90
CA ALA A 122 -17.29 5.42 -5.62
C ALA A 122 -17.54 6.29 -6.87
N ALA A 123 -16.50 6.55 -7.67
CA ALA A 123 -16.59 7.34 -8.88
C ALA A 123 -17.37 6.63 -10.00
N ILE A 124 -17.19 5.32 -10.17
CA ILE A 124 -18.00 4.50 -11.08
C ILE A 124 -19.48 4.60 -10.71
N ALA A 125 -19.80 4.43 -9.41
CA ALA A 125 -21.17 4.52 -8.91
C ALA A 125 -21.75 5.94 -9.07
N ALA A 126 -20.97 6.97 -8.76
CA ALA A 126 -21.39 8.37 -8.88
C ALA A 126 -21.70 8.76 -10.32
N ARG A 127 -20.86 8.34 -11.28
CA ARG A 127 -21.09 8.56 -12.71
C ARG A 127 -22.33 7.83 -13.22
N LYS A 128 -22.51 6.56 -12.82
CA LYS A 128 -23.66 5.74 -13.24
C LYS A 128 -24.98 6.26 -12.68
N LEU A 129 -25.00 6.66 -11.41
CA LEU A 129 -26.22 7.06 -10.70
C LEU A 129 -26.48 8.57 -10.74
N ARG A 130 -25.54 9.36 -11.27
CA ARG A 130 -25.57 10.83 -11.34
C ARG A 130 -25.97 11.48 -10.01
N ARG A 131 -25.39 10.99 -8.92
CA ARG A 131 -25.61 11.51 -7.58
C ARG A 131 -24.35 11.38 -6.74
N PRO A 132 -24.19 12.20 -5.68
CA PRO A 132 -23.10 12.04 -4.74
C PRO A 132 -23.11 10.64 -4.11
N ILE A 133 -21.93 10.00 -4.05
CA ILE A 133 -21.73 8.68 -3.43
C ILE A 133 -20.71 8.82 -2.32
N ARG A 134 -21.03 8.23 -1.15
CA ARG A 134 -20.11 8.09 -0.03
C ARG A 134 -19.77 6.63 0.19
N ILE A 135 -18.48 6.35 0.36
CA ILE A 135 -17.99 5.08 0.88
C ILE A 135 -17.28 5.36 2.20
N THR A 136 -17.66 4.63 3.23
CA THR A 136 -16.97 4.60 4.52
C THR A 136 -16.82 3.13 4.87
N LEU A 137 -15.58 2.66 5.02
CA LEU A 137 -15.35 1.27 5.39
C LEU A 137 -15.62 1.10 6.88
N GLU A 138 -16.28 -0.01 7.23
CA GLU A 138 -16.28 -0.49 8.61
C GLU A 138 -14.88 -0.98 8.97
N ARG A 139 -14.55 -1.00 10.26
CA ARG A 139 -13.20 -1.33 10.72
C ARG A 139 -12.71 -2.69 10.23
N PHE A 140 -13.60 -3.68 10.19
CA PHE A 140 -13.23 -5.03 9.76
C PHE A 140 -12.85 -5.05 8.27
N ASP A 141 -13.66 -4.42 7.42
CA ASP A 141 -13.39 -4.32 5.98
C ASP A 141 -12.12 -3.51 5.69
N ASP A 142 -11.93 -2.42 6.44
CA ASP A 142 -10.73 -1.58 6.38
C ASP A 142 -9.47 -2.43 6.61
N MET A 143 -9.40 -3.15 7.74
CA MET A 143 -8.26 -4.02 8.07
C MET A 143 -8.06 -5.18 7.07
N ALA A 144 -9.15 -5.68 6.48
CA ALA A 144 -9.08 -6.78 5.52
C ALA A 144 -8.52 -6.35 4.15
N ILE A 145 -8.78 -5.10 3.73
CA ILE A 145 -8.56 -4.65 2.35
C ILE A 145 -7.31 -3.77 2.22
N THR A 146 -6.93 -2.99 3.24
CA THR A 146 -5.89 -1.95 3.11
C THR A 146 -4.47 -2.45 3.30
N GLY A 147 -4.29 -3.69 3.77
CA GLY A 147 -2.99 -4.25 4.06
C GLY A 147 -2.33 -3.65 5.30
N THR A 148 -1.13 -4.15 5.61
CA THR A 148 -0.43 -3.89 6.88
C THR A 148 1.07 -3.66 6.65
N ARG A 149 1.80 -3.30 7.70
CA ARG A 149 3.28 -3.38 7.68
C ARG A 149 3.70 -4.79 7.32
N HIS A 150 4.66 -4.89 6.40
CA HIS A 150 5.19 -6.16 5.94
C HIS A 150 5.79 -6.97 7.10
N PRO A 151 5.43 -8.26 7.24
CA PRO A 151 6.11 -9.19 8.13
C PRO A 151 7.49 -9.55 7.58
N PHE A 152 8.47 -9.74 8.47
CA PHE A 152 9.85 -10.06 8.09
C PHE A 152 10.33 -11.38 8.68
N ARG A 153 11.22 -12.03 7.94
CA ARG A 153 12.03 -13.16 8.39
C ARG A 153 13.49 -12.85 8.12
N PHE A 154 14.27 -12.73 9.18
CA PHE A 154 15.70 -12.45 9.13
C PHE A 154 16.47 -13.73 9.46
N ILE A 155 17.41 -14.09 8.60
CA ILE A 155 18.36 -15.17 8.85
C ILE A 155 19.72 -14.48 9.01
N TYR A 156 20.40 -14.72 10.13
CA TYR A 156 21.68 -14.11 10.42
C TYR A 156 22.72 -15.16 10.79
N LYS A 157 23.98 -14.83 10.53
CA LYS A 157 25.19 -15.60 10.78
C LYS A 157 26.35 -14.63 10.99
#